data_AF-A0A9X3I769-F1
#
_entry.id   AF-A0A9X3I769-F1
#
_cell.length_a   1.000
_cell.length_b   1.000
_cell.length_c   1.000
_cell.angle_alpha   90.00
_cell.angle_beta   90.00
_cell.angle_gamma   90.00
#
_symmetry.space_group_name_H-M   'P 1'
#
loop_
_entity.id
_entity.type
_entity.pdbx_description
1 polymer ?
#
loop_
_entity_poly.entity_id
_entity_poly.type
_entity_poly.pdbx_seq_one_letter_code
_entity_poly.pdbx_strand_id
1 'polypeptide(L)'
;MPKTVQIRDIDDDVYAALSRRAAEEGVSVPELLRREATRMASRPSVAEWLRRTARRPSQISTAEALDALDNWRGQWPDARR
;
A
#
# COMPACT_ATOMS: atom_id res chain seq x y z
N MET A 1 -9.17 -12.66 -21.30
CA MET A 1 -8.01 -13.26 -22.00
C MET A 1 -6.85 -13.36 -21.03
N PRO A 2 -6.21 -14.53 -20.89
CA PRO A 2 -5.00 -14.64 -20.09
C PRO A 2 -3.90 -13.73 -20.67
N LYS A 3 -3.13 -13.09 -19.79
CA LYS A 3 -1.97 -12.26 -20.14
C LYS A 3 -0.74 -12.90 -19.53
N THR A 4 0.33 -12.98 -20.31
CA THR A 4 1.63 -13.50 -19.87
C THR A 4 2.59 -12.34 -19.67
N VAL A 5 3.29 -12.32 -18.53
CA VAL A 5 4.35 -11.37 -18.23
C VAL A 5 5.65 -12.17 -18.09
N GLN A 6 6.70 -11.74 -18.77
CA GLN A 6 8.05 -12.28 -18.59
C GLN A 6 8.89 -11.24 -17.86
N ILE A 7 9.52 -11.65 -16.76
CA ILE A 7 10.48 -10.82 -16.01
C ILE A 7 11.86 -11.33 -16.39
N ARG A 8 12.71 -10.45 -16.93
CA ARG A 8 14.08 -10.76 -17.35
C ARG A 8 15.07 -10.21 -16.32
N ASP A 9 16.29 -10.72 -16.39
CA ASP A 9 17.43 -10.20 -15.62
C ASP A 9 17.16 -10.21 -14.10
N ILE A 10 16.62 -11.32 -13.60
CA ILE A 10 16.48 -11.58 -12.16
C ILE A 10 17.80 -12.17 -11.66
N ASP A 11 18.37 -11.55 -10.63
CA ASP A 11 19.54 -12.08 -9.94
C ASP A 11 19.24 -13.46 -9.31
N ASP A 12 20.22 -14.37 -9.38
CA ASP A 12 20.05 -15.76 -8.93
C ASP A 12 19.65 -15.87 -7.44
N ASP A 13 20.15 -14.97 -6.60
CA ASP A 13 19.84 -14.91 -5.18
C ASP A 13 18.38 -14.51 -4.91
N VAL A 14 17.86 -13.55 -5.70
CA VAL A 14 16.45 -13.15 -5.68
C VAL A 14 15.57 -14.31 -6.12
N TYR A 15 15.93 -15.00 -7.20
CA TYR A 15 15.17 -16.17 -7.66
C TYR A 15 15.18 -17.31 -6.64
N ALA A 16 16.31 -17.55 -5.97
CA ALA A 16 16.42 -18.55 -4.91
C ALA A 16 15.54 -18.20 -3.69
N ALA A 17 15.51 -16.92 -3.30
CA ALA A 17 14.64 -16.46 -2.22
C ALA A 17 13.14 -16.62 -2.56
N LEU A 18 12.75 -16.29 -3.80
CA LEU A 18 11.38 -16.50 -4.30
C LEU A 18 11.02 -17.99 -4.33
N SER A 19 11.94 -18.85 -4.77
CA SER A 19 11.75 -20.31 -4.81
C SER A 19 11.53 -20.89 -3.42
N ARG A 20 12.33 -20.48 -2.44
CA ARG A 20 12.16 -20.90 -1.04
C ARG A 20 10.79 -20.49 -0.50
N ARG A 21 10.40 -19.23 -0.70
CA ARG A 21 9.09 -18.74 -0.24
C ARG A 21 7.91 -19.44 -0.92
N ALA A 22 8.02 -19.73 -2.21
CA ALA A 22 7.01 -20.48 -2.94
C ALA A 22 6.86 -21.91 -2.38
N ALA A 23 7.97 -22.56 -2.04
CA ALA A 23 7.98 -23.88 -1.42
C ALA A 23 7.33 -23.87 -0.01
N GLU A 24 7.65 -22.86 0.81
CA GLU A 24 7.02 -22.66 2.12
C GLU A 24 5.49 -22.49 2.03
N GLU A 25 5.02 -21.80 0.99
CA GLU A 25 3.59 -21.58 0.72
C GLU A 25 2.93 -22.75 -0.07
N GLY A 26 3.69 -23.78 -0.45
CA GLY A 26 3.19 -24.93 -1.21
C GLY A 26 2.74 -24.60 -2.63
N VAL A 27 3.32 -23.56 -3.25
CA VAL A 27 2.98 -23.07 -4.60
C VAL A 27 4.20 -23.01 -5.50
N SER A 28 3.98 -22.82 -6.80
CA SER A 28 5.06 -22.55 -7.75
C SER A 28 5.47 -21.07 -7.72
N VAL A 29 6.70 -20.75 -8.11
CA VAL A 29 7.19 -19.36 -8.20
C VAL A 29 6.30 -18.48 -9.09
N PRO A 30 5.83 -18.93 -10.28
CA PRO A 30 4.90 -18.13 -11.09
C PRO A 30 3.56 -17.86 -10.40
N GLU A 31 3.04 -18.81 -9.62
CA GLU A 31 1.79 -18.63 -8.87
C GLU A 31 1.98 -17.63 -7.72
N LEU A 32 3.09 -17.71 -7.00
CA LEU A 32 3.47 -16.73 -5.98
C LEU A 32 3.54 -15.31 -6.58
N LEU A 33 4.26 -15.15 -7.70
CA LEU A 33 4.41 -13.85 -8.38
C LEU A 33 3.07 -13.33 -8.91
N ARG A 34 2.18 -14.19 -9.40
CA ARG A 34 0.84 -13.81 -9.85
C ARG A 34 0.00 -13.26 -8.69
N ARG A 35 0.07 -13.89 -7.51
CA ARG A 35 -0.63 -13.42 -6.30
C ARG A 35 -0.10 -12.07 -5.84
N GLU A 36 1.23 -11.91 -5.82
CA GLU A 36 1.85 -10.63 -5.44
C GLU A 36 1.55 -9.52 -6.45
N ALA A 37 1.55 -9.81 -7.75
CA ALA A 37 1.14 -8.85 -8.78
C ALA A 37 -0.34 -8.43 -8.60
N THR A 38 -1.22 -9.37 -8.23
CA THR A 38 -2.63 -9.08 -7.94
C THR A 38 -2.74 -8.19 -6.70
N ARG A 39 -2.00 -8.51 -5.64
CA ARG A 39 -1.94 -7.70 -4.42
C ARG A 39 -1.47 -6.28 -4.74
N MET A 40 -0.42 -6.14 -5.55
CA MET A 40 0.10 -4.85 -5.98
C MET A 40 -0.94 -4.06 -6.77
N ALA A 41 -1.63 -4.68 -7.73
CA ALA A 41 -2.65 -4.01 -8.54
C ALA A 41 -3.93 -3.68 -7.76
N SER A 42 -4.26 -4.44 -6.71
CA SER A 42 -5.48 -4.23 -5.91
C SER A 42 -5.46 -2.98 -5.03
N ARG A 43 -4.27 -2.44 -4.72
CA ARG A 43 -4.12 -1.27 -3.86
C ARG A 43 -3.85 -0.04 -4.74
N PRO A 44 -4.73 0.98 -4.74
CA PRO A 44 -4.40 2.23 -5.43
C PRO A 44 -3.14 2.81 -4.80
N SER A 45 -2.28 3.41 -5.62
CA SER A 45 -1.16 4.19 -5.08
C SER A 45 -1.69 5.28 -4.16
N VAL A 46 -0.89 5.71 -3.18
CA VAL A 46 -1.26 6.84 -2.30
C VAL A 46 -1.63 8.07 -3.13
N ALA A 47 -0.90 8.32 -4.22
CA ALA A 47 -1.18 9.42 -5.15
C ALA A 47 -2.54 9.26 -5.85
N GLU A 48 -2.90 8.07 -6.33
CA GLU A 48 -4.24 7.82 -6.90
C GLU A 48 -5.34 7.94 -5.86
N TRP A 49 -5.10 7.44 -4.66
CA TRP A 49 -6.05 7.57 -3.56
C TRP A 49 -6.27 9.04 -3.21
N LEU A 50 -5.21 9.84 -3.04
CA LEU A 50 -5.28 11.28 -2.81
C LEU A 50 -5.99 12.01 -3.94
N ARG A 51 -5.71 11.69 -5.21
CA ARG A 51 -6.43 12.26 -6.36
C ARG A 51 -7.92 11.92 -6.32
N ARG A 52 -8.29 10.70 -5.88
CA ARG A 52 -9.67 10.26 -5.77
C ARG A 52 -10.40 10.96 -4.62
N THR A 53 -9.77 11.11 -3.47
CA THR A 53 -10.36 11.74 -2.29
C THR A 53 -10.42 13.26 -2.40
N ALA A 54 -9.42 13.90 -3.03
CA ALA A 54 -9.44 15.34 -3.30
C ALA A 54 -10.64 15.79 -4.17
N ARG A 55 -11.21 14.88 -4.97
CA ARG A 55 -12.41 15.15 -5.79
C ARG A 55 -13.72 15.03 -5.02
N ARG A 56 -13.70 14.57 -3.77
CA ARG A 56 -14.89 14.44 -2.94
C ARG A 56 -14.91 15.61 -1.95
N PRO A 57 -15.75 16.63 -2.17
CA PRO A 57 -15.84 17.74 -1.23
C PRO A 57 -16.30 17.19 0.13
N SER A 58 -15.52 17.44 1.18
CA SER A 58 -15.95 17.21 2.55
C SER A 58 -16.86 18.35 2.99
N GLN A 59 -17.90 18.03 3.74
CA GLN A 59 -18.73 19.05 4.41
C GLN A 59 -18.01 19.65 5.63
N ILE A 60 -16.93 19.00 6.09
CA ILE A 60 -16.10 19.41 7.21
C ILE A 60 -14.84 20.05 6.64
N SER A 61 -14.53 21.26 7.09
CA SER A 61 -13.30 21.96 6.76
C SER A 61 -12.09 21.33 7.46
N THR A 62 -10.89 21.56 6.93
CA THR A 62 -9.64 21.13 7.60
C THR A 62 -9.51 21.73 8.99
N ALA A 63 -9.96 22.98 9.19
CA ALA A 63 -9.92 23.64 10.49
C ALA A 63 -10.80 22.94 11.54
N GLU A 64 -12.03 22.56 11.19
CA GLU A 64 -12.93 21.81 12.08
C GLU A 64 -12.40 20.42 12.42
N ALA A 65 -11.75 19.75 11.46
CA ALA A 65 -11.13 18.46 11.70
C ALA A 65 -9.93 18.57 12.67
N LEU A 66 -9.10 19.61 12.52
CA LEU A 66 -7.97 19.87 13.42
C LEU A 66 -8.46 20.24 14.83
N ASP A 67 -9.45 21.13 14.94
CA ASP A 67 -10.03 21.52 16.21
C ASP A 67 -10.63 20.32 16.95
N ALA A 68 -11.34 19.44 16.24
CA ALA A 68 -11.83 18.18 16.82
C ALA A 68 -10.66 17.29 17.30
N LEU A 69 -9.61 17.10 16.50
CA LEU A 69 -8.46 16.29 16.90
C LEU A 69 -7.74 16.88 18.12
N ASP A 70 -7.56 18.20 18.18
CA ASP A 70 -6.92 18.88 19.30
C ASP A 70 -7.76 18.78 20.58
N ASN A 71 -9.09 18.88 20.47
CA ASN A 71 -10.02 18.63 21.58
C ASN A 71 -9.88 17.20 22.12
N TRP A 72 -9.78 16.20 21.24
CA TRP A 72 -9.61 14.79 21.65
C TRP A 72 -8.22 14.51 22.23
N ARG A 73 -7.19 15.16 21.70
CA ARG A 73 -5.80 14.99 22.13
C ARG A 73 -5.53 15.62 23.49
N GLY A 74 -6.31 16.65 23.86
CA GLY A 74 -6.06 17.48 25.02
C GLY A 74 -4.85 18.41 24.81
N GLN A 75 -4.55 19.28 25.79
CA GLN A 75 -3.43 20.20 25.65
C GLN A 75 -2.11 19.44 25.46
N TRP A 76 -1.33 19.83 24.45
CA TRP A 76 0.03 19.33 24.29
C TRP A 76 0.83 19.69 25.55
N PRO A 77 1.58 18.75 26.18
CA PRO A 77 2.29 19.00 27.43
C PRO A 77 3.25 20.21 27.38
N ASP A 78 3.72 20.59 26.19
CA ASP A 78 4.74 21.63 26.00
C ASP A 78 4.24 22.93 25.36
N ALA A 79 2.92 23.22 25.34
CA ALA A 79 2.40 24.49 24.81
C ALA A 79 2.74 25.73 25.67
N ARG A 80 3.56 25.57 26.72
CA ARG A 80 4.10 26.65 27.57
C ARG A 80 5.60 26.47 27.75
N ARG A 81 6.39 26.69 26.71
CA ARG A 81 7.81 27.01 26.87
C ARG A 81 8.29 27.99 25.83
#